data_AF-A0A5T2ADZ2-F1
#
_entry.id   AF-A0A5T2ADZ2-F1
#
_cell.length_a   1.000
_cell.length_b   1.000
_cell.length_c   1.000
_cell.angle_alpha   90.00
_cell.angle_beta   90.00
_cell.angle_gamma   90.00
#
_symmetry.space_group_name_H-M   'P 1'
#
loop_
_entity.id
_entity.type
_entity.pdbx_description
1 polymer ?
#
loop_
_entity_poly.entity_id
_entity_poly.type
_entity_poly.pdbx_seq_one_letter_code
_entity_poly.pdbx_strand_id
1 'polypeptide(L)'
;MKNIEVDMLEVAIKNIFKHKDFLQTRKEPYAIYLAINTNIKSYNNICPSEKYFWKFNDMNELECYNPKFGIYLGKIVFDKKGNKLIPKYIPAKFENLEEEVKKIKNPLWLANKNPNYIKPKFYDGMGGGYYFESPNNLEYQCKIEKDTQILSQEQIISYVKELYSKNTMIIKNYIDTINKNHGIKPFVFSDEIYDQLGEVGILTKEQANNFKDKSYIKKNPILLAMLDYLAKQNKKDEDYLITFDDEYFYAYLVWSLKDFLLELSYGLFQDETKLLFNPAAYMDDTKIDYKNLNEEINKRYEKILLDMGFEGENGYFNDYYDYGFGNNGIFKFNIYDYFAYDEIGVRPYVSPRSPFDSPNFVYSDGNYHGDAKLIPSALGKYYFELSYQKGVYIELLHPYYPSIKDLPEGWDNKMLEKANLK
;
A
#
# COMPACT_ATOMS: atom_id res chain seq x y z
N MET A 1 -0.80 -21.76 35.35
CA MET A 1 -1.06 -21.30 33.97
C MET A 1 -2.42 -20.60 33.92
N LYS A 2 -2.53 -19.37 34.44
CA LYS A 2 -3.79 -18.60 34.39
C LYS A 2 -3.62 -17.07 34.24
N ASN A 3 -2.41 -16.58 33.94
CA ASN A 3 -2.09 -15.14 33.97
C ASN A 3 -1.40 -14.59 32.70
N ILE A 4 -1.36 -15.31 31.57
CA ILE A 4 -0.70 -14.80 30.34
C ILE A 4 -1.72 -14.16 29.38
N GLU A 5 -2.94 -14.71 29.28
CA GLU A 5 -3.98 -14.16 28.39
C GLU A 5 -4.58 -12.83 28.89
N VAL A 6 -4.66 -12.64 30.21
CA VAL A 6 -5.20 -11.39 30.81
C VAL A 6 -4.26 -10.21 30.53
N ASP A 7 -2.94 -10.45 30.49
CA ASP A 7 -1.91 -9.43 30.29
C ASP A 7 -1.86 -8.97 28.82
N MET A 8 -1.96 -9.89 27.85
CA MET A 8 -1.95 -9.53 26.43
C MET A 8 -3.18 -8.71 26.00
N LEU A 9 -4.36 -8.99 26.57
CA LEU A 9 -5.57 -8.25 26.26
C LEU A 9 -5.51 -6.81 26.82
N GLU A 10 -4.98 -6.65 28.03
CA GLU A 10 -4.81 -5.34 28.66
C GLU A 10 -3.81 -4.47 27.88
N VAL A 11 -2.68 -5.05 27.45
CA VAL A 11 -1.69 -4.38 26.59
C VAL A 11 -2.30 -3.99 25.25
N ALA A 12 -3.03 -4.90 24.59
CA ALA A 12 -3.67 -4.61 23.31
C ALA A 12 -4.69 -3.46 23.41
N ILE A 13 -5.51 -3.45 24.47
CA ILE A 13 -6.49 -2.39 24.72
C ILE A 13 -5.78 -1.05 24.97
N LYS A 14 -4.71 -1.03 25.77
CA LYS A 14 -3.92 0.18 26.02
C LYS A 14 -3.34 0.76 24.72
N ASN A 15 -2.79 -0.09 23.86
CA ASN A 15 -2.23 0.32 22.57
C ASN A 15 -3.30 0.90 21.65
N ILE A 16 -4.53 0.34 21.64
CA ILE A 16 -5.66 0.89 20.89
C ILE A 16 -6.00 2.32 21.35
N PHE A 17 -6.07 2.56 22.67
CA PHE A 17 -6.37 3.89 23.19
C PHE A 17 -5.25 4.90 22.93
N LYS A 18 -3.98 4.47 23.07
CA LYS A 18 -2.82 5.30 22.71
C LYS A 18 -2.83 5.69 21.24
N HIS A 19 -3.08 4.73 20.34
CA HIS A 19 -3.20 5.02 18.92
C HIS A 19 -4.31 6.02 18.62
N LYS A 20 -5.50 5.82 19.20
CA LYS A 20 -6.64 6.73 19.03
C LYS A 20 -6.30 8.16 19.49
N ASP A 21 -5.68 8.29 20.66
CA ASP A 21 -5.22 9.59 21.17
C ASP A 21 -4.17 10.23 20.26
N PHE A 22 -3.19 9.46 19.79
CA PHE A 22 -2.18 9.91 18.84
C PHE A 22 -2.80 10.44 17.53
N LEU A 23 -3.76 9.71 16.95
CA LEU A 23 -4.46 10.16 15.74
C LEU A 23 -5.17 11.51 15.93
N GLN A 24 -5.68 11.77 17.13
CA GLN A 24 -6.43 12.99 17.46
C GLN A 24 -5.53 14.18 17.81
N THR A 25 -4.35 13.93 18.36
CA THR A 25 -3.44 14.96 18.90
C THR A 25 -2.34 15.40 17.94
N ARG A 26 -2.01 14.59 16.92
CA ARG A 26 -1.06 14.95 15.87
C ARG A 26 -1.44 16.24 15.16
N LYS A 27 -0.44 16.96 14.63
CA LYS A 27 -0.61 18.25 13.94
C LYS A 27 -1.64 18.23 12.81
N GLU A 28 -1.72 17.13 12.08
CA GLU A 28 -2.70 16.89 11.02
C GLU A 28 -3.46 15.56 11.28
N PRO A 29 -4.54 15.58 12.09
CA PRO A 29 -5.22 14.38 12.59
C PRO A 29 -5.77 13.39 11.57
N TYR A 30 -5.88 13.79 10.30
CA TYR A 30 -6.41 12.96 9.22
C TYR A 30 -5.47 12.88 8.02
N ALA A 31 -4.22 13.37 8.13
CA ALA A 31 -3.32 13.33 6.99
C ALA A 31 -3.10 11.89 6.48
N ILE A 32 -3.15 11.72 5.16
CA ILE A 32 -2.90 10.47 4.45
C ILE A 32 -1.57 10.59 3.72
N TYR A 33 -0.60 9.74 4.03
CA TYR A 33 0.74 9.77 3.44
C TYR A 33 0.87 8.74 2.32
N LEU A 34 1.39 9.20 1.19
CA LEU A 34 1.35 8.46 -0.07
C LEU A 34 2.76 8.21 -0.59
N ALA A 35 3.04 6.96 -0.93
CA ALA A 35 4.30 6.53 -1.51
C ALA A 35 4.08 5.36 -2.48
N ILE A 36 5.14 4.96 -3.18
CA ILE A 36 5.20 3.71 -3.94
C ILE A 36 6.55 3.03 -3.69
N ASN A 37 6.56 1.71 -3.74
CA ASN A 37 7.79 0.91 -3.76
C ASN A 37 8.06 0.40 -5.18
N THR A 38 9.33 0.36 -5.56
CA THR A 38 9.78 -0.25 -6.82
C THR A 38 10.46 -1.60 -6.55
N ASN A 39 10.69 -2.40 -7.58
CA ASN A 39 11.54 -3.60 -7.44
C ASN A 39 13.03 -3.33 -7.65
N ILE A 40 13.41 -2.06 -7.79
CA ILE A 40 14.80 -1.62 -7.77
C ILE A 40 15.32 -1.80 -6.34
N LYS A 41 16.50 -2.38 -6.20
CA LYS A 41 17.15 -2.61 -4.92
C LYS A 41 18.03 -1.41 -4.57
N SER A 42 18.01 -1.00 -3.30
CA SER A 42 18.82 0.13 -2.78
C SER A 42 19.87 -0.27 -1.73
N TYR A 43 20.12 -1.58 -1.57
CA TYR A 43 21.15 -2.14 -0.70
C TYR A 43 21.96 -3.20 -1.45
N ASN A 44 23.26 -3.24 -1.20
CA ASN A 44 24.25 -4.03 -1.94
C ASN A 44 24.25 -5.51 -1.57
N ASN A 45 23.97 -5.84 -0.31
CA ASN A 45 24.00 -7.21 0.20
C ASN A 45 23.09 -7.40 1.41
N ILE A 46 21.92 -8.01 1.20
CA ILE A 46 21.02 -8.45 2.26
C ILE A 46 20.65 -9.89 1.97
N CYS A 47 21.49 -10.82 2.41
CA CYS A 47 21.29 -12.24 2.16
C CYS A 47 21.15 -13.03 3.48
N PRO A 48 20.26 -14.02 3.54
CA PRO A 48 20.22 -14.97 4.63
C PRO A 48 21.46 -15.88 4.61
N SER A 49 21.81 -16.43 5.76
CA SER A 49 22.89 -17.41 5.91
C SER A 49 22.60 -18.35 7.08
N GLU A 50 23.28 -19.48 7.19
CA GLU A 50 23.07 -20.43 8.29
C GLU A 50 23.31 -19.77 9.66
N LYS A 51 24.32 -18.90 9.75
CA LYS A 51 24.63 -18.12 10.96
C LYS A 51 23.54 -17.08 11.26
N TYR A 52 22.85 -16.59 10.25
CA TYR A 52 21.92 -15.48 10.32
C TYR A 52 20.71 -15.75 9.44
N PHE A 53 19.96 -16.80 9.78
CA PHE A 53 18.80 -17.22 9.02
C PHE A 53 17.64 -16.25 9.27
N TRP A 54 16.73 -16.17 8.30
CA TRP A 54 15.48 -15.44 8.47
C TRP A 54 14.37 -16.44 8.70
N LYS A 55 13.47 -16.11 9.62
CA LYS A 55 12.29 -16.90 9.93
C LYS A 55 11.06 -16.06 9.75
N PHE A 56 10.10 -16.58 9.00
CA PHE A 56 8.82 -15.92 8.75
C PHE A 56 7.67 -16.87 9.06
N ASN A 57 6.55 -16.34 9.52
CA ASN A 57 5.35 -17.17 9.69
C ASN A 57 4.59 -17.29 8.36
N ASP A 58 4.66 -16.26 7.52
CA ASP A 58 4.13 -16.21 6.16
C ASP A 58 5.23 -15.80 5.16
N MET A 59 5.27 -16.43 3.97
CA MET A 59 6.17 -16.04 2.88
C MET A 59 5.98 -14.59 2.42
N ASN A 60 4.79 -14.01 2.61
CA ASN A 60 4.52 -12.60 2.31
C ASN A 60 5.35 -11.64 3.19
N GLU A 61 5.77 -12.07 4.38
CA GLU A 61 6.63 -11.27 5.26
C GLU A 61 8.05 -11.07 4.68
N LEU A 62 8.43 -11.84 3.66
CA LEU A 62 9.70 -11.68 2.95
C LEU A 62 9.85 -10.28 2.35
N GLU A 63 8.74 -9.59 2.06
CA GLU A 63 8.77 -8.20 1.60
C GLU A 63 9.54 -7.28 2.56
N CYS A 64 9.53 -7.57 3.87
CA CYS A 64 10.25 -6.80 4.89
C CYS A 64 11.78 -6.87 4.77
N TYR A 65 12.31 -7.85 4.02
CA TYR A 65 13.75 -8.04 3.81
C TYR A 65 14.17 -7.76 2.36
N ASN A 66 13.24 -7.23 1.56
CA ASN A 66 13.51 -6.76 0.22
C ASN A 66 13.78 -5.24 0.28
N PRO A 67 15.02 -4.76 0.08
CA PRO A 67 15.36 -3.34 0.16
C PRO A 67 14.87 -2.60 -1.08
N LYS A 68 13.54 -2.51 -1.20
CA LYS A 68 12.86 -1.82 -2.29
C LYS A 68 13.18 -0.34 -2.22
N PHE A 69 13.53 0.22 -3.37
CA PHE A 69 13.66 1.66 -3.53
C PHE A 69 12.27 2.27 -3.62
N GLY A 70 11.95 3.15 -2.68
CA GLY A 70 10.65 3.78 -2.51
C GLY A 70 10.67 5.26 -2.89
N ILE A 71 9.57 5.75 -3.44
CA ILE A 71 9.38 7.15 -3.87
C ILE A 71 8.21 7.74 -3.10
N TYR A 72 8.47 8.81 -2.34
CA TYR A 72 7.43 9.54 -1.63
C TYR A 72 6.64 10.43 -2.61
N LEU A 73 5.33 10.32 -2.59
CA LEU A 73 4.43 11.03 -3.49
C LEU A 73 3.79 12.26 -2.83
N GLY A 74 3.91 12.41 -1.51
CA GLY A 74 3.34 13.50 -0.74
C GLY A 74 2.20 13.04 0.14
N LYS A 75 1.27 13.95 0.44
CA LYS A 75 0.19 13.69 1.39
C LYS A 75 -1.13 14.33 0.99
N ILE A 76 -2.22 13.81 1.51
CA ILE A 76 -3.53 14.46 1.49
C ILE A 76 -3.79 15.00 2.89
N VAL A 77 -4.09 16.29 2.97
CA VAL A 77 -4.56 16.97 4.18
C VAL A 77 -6.01 17.39 4.00
N PHE A 78 -6.67 17.79 5.09
CA PHE A 78 -8.09 18.12 5.07
C PHE A 78 -8.33 19.55 5.54
N ASP A 79 -8.93 20.37 4.68
CA ASP A 79 -9.36 21.71 5.04
C ASP A 79 -10.65 21.60 5.87
N LYS A 80 -10.56 21.88 7.17
CA LYS A 80 -11.74 21.90 8.06
C LYS A 80 -12.58 23.14 7.79
N LYS A 81 -13.74 22.96 7.13
CA LYS A 81 -14.80 23.97 7.02
C LYS A 81 -16.06 23.44 7.71
N GLY A 82 -16.23 23.78 8.99
CA GLY A 82 -17.25 23.15 9.83
C GLY A 82 -16.95 21.66 10.01
N ASN A 83 -17.94 20.79 9.78
CA ASN A 83 -17.81 19.34 9.91
C ASN A 83 -17.32 18.65 8.62
N LYS A 84 -16.99 19.40 7.56
CA LYS A 84 -16.61 18.83 6.26
C LYS A 84 -15.11 18.50 6.21
N LEU A 85 -14.80 17.27 5.79
CA LEU A 85 -13.45 16.79 5.51
C LEU A 85 -13.10 16.99 4.02
N ILE A 86 -12.79 18.22 3.62
CA ILE A 86 -12.47 18.52 2.22
C ILE A 86 -11.01 18.14 1.93
N PRO A 87 -10.74 17.12 1.08
CA PRO A 87 -9.37 16.65 0.86
C PRO A 87 -8.58 17.59 -0.06
N LYS A 88 -7.31 17.78 0.28
CA LYS A 88 -6.34 18.54 -0.51
C LYS A 88 -5.06 17.74 -0.65
N TYR A 89 -4.75 17.35 -1.87
CA TYR A 89 -3.49 16.69 -2.19
C TYR A 89 -2.35 17.72 -2.26
N ILE A 90 -1.27 17.44 -1.54
CA ILE A 90 -0.02 18.19 -1.52
C ILE A 90 1.08 17.23 -2.01
N PRO A 91 1.53 17.35 -3.26
CA PRO A 91 2.59 16.50 -3.79
C PRO A 91 3.92 16.78 -3.10
N ALA A 92 4.76 15.75 -2.93
CA ALA A 92 6.12 15.92 -2.41
C ALA A 92 6.96 16.82 -3.32
N LYS A 93 7.97 17.53 -2.79
CA LYS A 93 8.80 18.40 -3.64
C LYS A 93 9.62 17.56 -4.62
N PHE A 94 9.54 17.89 -5.91
CA PHE A 94 10.20 17.14 -6.99
C PHE A 94 11.17 17.98 -7.85
N GLU A 95 11.24 19.29 -7.62
CA GLU A 95 11.99 20.24 -8.45
C GLU A 95 13.52 20.01 -8.48
N ASN A 96 14.06 19.26 -7.52
CA ASN A 96 15.50 19.01 -7.38
C ASN A 96 15.85 17.51 -7.49
N LEU A 97 15.13 16.77 -8.35
CA LEU A 97 15.32 15.31 -8.50
C LEU A 97 16.79 14.93 -8.74
N GLU A 98 17.47 15.64 -9.63
CA GLU A 98 18.87 15.35 -9.98
C GLU A 98 19.79 15.45 -8.76
N GLU A 99 19.57 16.45 -7.90
CA GLU A 99 20.32 16.60 -6.65
C GLU A 99 19.93 15.55 -5.62
N GLU A 100 18.67 15.13 -5.55
CA GLU A 100 18.23 14.02 -4.71
C GLU A 100 18.89 12.69 -5.14
N VAL A 101 18.95 12.42 -6.44
CA VAL A 101 19.59 11.21 -6.98
C VAL A 101 21.09 11.20 -6.69
N LYS A 102 21.78 12.34 -6.73
CA LYS A 102 23.19 12.45 -6.35
C LYS A 102 23.46 12.15 -4.88
N LYS A 103 22.46 12.32 -3.99
CA LYS A 103 22.61 12.05 -2.55
C LYS A 103 22.50 10.56 -2.22
N ILE A 104 21.97 9.73 -3.14
CA ILE A 104 21.89 8.28 -2.99
C ILE A 104 23.30 7.73 -2.77
N LYS A 105 23.45 6.86 -1.76
CA LYS A 105 24.76 6.36 -1.33
C LYS A 105 25.14 5.01 -1.90
N ASN A 106 24.15 4.16 -2.17
CA ASN A 106 24.38 2.82 -2.73
C ASN A 106 23.96 2.77 -4.21
N PRO A 107 24.62 1.93 -5.02
CA PRO A 107 24.13 1.59 -6.34
C PRO A 107 22.66 1.14 -6.29
N LEU A 108 21.85 1.66 -7.20
CA LEU A 108 20.52 1.11 -7.47
C LEU A 108 20.64 0.03 -8.54
N TRP A 109 20.02 -1.13 -8.32
CA TRP A 109 20.21 -2.27 -9.20
C TRP A 109 18.96 -3.14 -9.36
N LEU A 110 18.93 -3.92 -10.44
CA LEU A 110 17.86 -4.84 -10.78
C LEU A 110 18.31 -6.28 -10.55
N ALA A 111 17.62 -6.99 -9.66
CA ALA A 111 17.95 -8.36 -9.31
C ALA A 111 17.66 -9.32 -10.49
N ASN A 112 18.59 -10.25 -10.75
CA ASN A 112 18.30 -11.39 -11.61
C ASN A 112 17.57 -12.48 -10.81
N LYS A 113 16.87 -13.36 -11.53
CA LYS A 113 16.38 -14.61 -10.96
C LYS A 113 17.56 -15.44 -10.46
N ASN A 114 17.45 -15.99 -9.26
CA ASN A 114 18.47 -16.84 -8.68
C ASN A 114 18.48 -18.20 -9.40
N PRO A 115 19.57 -18.57 -10.09
CA PRO A 115 19.64 -19.85 -10.82
C PRO A 115 19.61 -21.07 -9.89
N ASN A 116 19.95 -20.89 -8.62
CA ASN A 116 20.01 -21.96 -7.61
C ASN A 116 18.82 -21.88 -6.63
N TYR A 117 17.70 -21.28 -7.05
CA TYR A 117 16.56 -21.10 -6.16
C TYR A 117 15.99 -22.44 -5.67
N ILE A 118 15.88 -22.56 -4.34
CA ILE A 118 15.26 -23.67 -3.63
C ILE A 118 14.14 -23.07 -2.78
N LYS A 119 12.89 -23.37 -3.16
CA LYS A 119 11.71 -22.90 -2.42
C LYS A 119 11.81 -23.34 -0.95
N PRO A 120 11.73 -22.40 0.02
CA PRO A 120 11.71 -22.73 1.44
C PRO A 120 10.54 -23.68 1.76
N LYS A 121 10.78 -24.63 2.65
CA LYS A 121 9.74 -25.52 3.17
C LYS A 121 9.17 -24.93 4.45
N PHE A 122 7.85 -25.05 4.62
CA PHE A 122 7.21 -24.75 5.89
C PHE A 122 7.60 -25.82 6.91
N TYR A 123 8.06 -25.39 8.08
CA TYR A 123 8.38 -26.24 9.21
C TYR A 123 7.23 -26.23 10.21
N ASP A 124 6.65 -27.40 10.51
CA ASP A 124 5.41 -27.57 11.29
C ASP A 124 5.66 -27.84 12.80
N GLY A 125 6.86 -27.53 13.32
CA GLY A 125 7.17 -27.69 14.74
C GLY A 125 6.56 -26.60 15.64
N MET A 126 6.85 -26.63 16.94
CA MET A 126 6.41 -25.58 17.88
C MET A 126 6.90 -24.20 17.41
N GLY A 127 5.96 -23.37 16.95
CA GLY A 127 6.23 -22.05 16.37
C GLY A 127 6.53 -22.08 14.88
N GLY A 128 5.83 -22.92 14.10
CA GLY A 128 6.08 -23.17 12.68
C GLY A 128 6.28 -21.94 11.79
N GLY A 129 6.92 -22.14 10.64
CA GLY A 129 7.29 -21.05 9.73
C GLY A 129 8.24 -21.47 8.62
N TYR A 130 8.62 -20.50 7.79
CA TYR A 130 9.58 -20.64 6.70
C TYR A 130 10.97 -20.18 7.16
N TYR A 131 11.97 -21.03 6.91
CA TYR A 131 13.36 -20.75 7.24
C TYR A 131 14.15 -20.47 5.97
N PHE A 132 14.87 -19.34 5.97
CA PHE A 132 15.76 -18.92 4.91
C PHE A 132 17.17 -18.93 5.49
N GLU A 133 17.91 -20.00 5.23
CA GLU A 133 19.25 -20.26 5.78
C GLU A 133 20.34 -20.05 4.73
N SER A 134 19.95 -19.81 3.48
CA SER A 134 20.87 -19.64 2.36
C SER A 134 20.32 -18.62 1.36
N PRO A 135 21.18 -17.86 0.65
CA PRO A 135 20.78 -17.04 -0.48
C PRO A 135 19.94 -17.81 -1.52
N ASN A 136 20.16 -19.13 -1.62
CA ASN A 136 19.40 -20.02 -2.49
C ASN A 136 17.93 -20.13 -2.11
N ASN A 137 17.53 -19.72 -0.91
CA ASN A 137 16.13 -19.68 -0.51
C ASN A 137 15.37 -18.46 -1.06
N LEU A 138 16.05 -17.55 -1.76
CA LEU A 138 15.46 -16.38 -2.39
C LEU A 138 15.34 -16.59 -3.90
N GLU A 139 14.15 -16.33 -4.45
CA GLU A 139 13.89 -16.47 -5.89
C GLU A 139 14.71 -15.47 -6.73
N TYR A 140 15.07 -14.33 -6.14
CA TYR A 140 15.87 -13.30 -6.78
C TYR A 140 17.17 -13.04 -6.02
N GLN A 141 18.17 -12.54 -6.74
CA GLN A 141 19.44 -12.15 -6.15
C GLN A 141 19.23 -11.17 -4.98
N CYS A 142 19.97 -11.41 -3.91
CA CYS A 142 19.94 -10.66 -2.66
C CYS A 142 21.18 -9.77 -2.44
N LYS A 143 22.13 -9.86 -3.37
CA LYS A 143 23.34 -9.05 -3.45
C LYS A 143 23.73 -8.82 -4.90
N ILE A 144 24.55 -7.80 -5.13
CA ILE A 144 25.13 -7.51 -6.44
C ILE A 144 26.12 -8.63 -6.83
N GLU A 145 25.89 -9.22 -7.99
CA GLU A 145 26.74 -10.21 -8.65
C GLU A 145 27.35 -9.62 -9.94
N LYS A 146 28.30 -10.33 -10.55
CA LYS A 146 29.03 -9.86 -11.76
C LYS A 146 28.12 -9.48 -12.94
N ASP A 147 26.97 -10.14 -13.08
CA ASP A 147 25.99 -9.94 -14.15
C ASP A 147 24.77 -9.10 -13.71
N THR A 148 24.84 -8.47 -12.53
CA THR A 148 23.78 -7.63 -12.01
C THR A 148 23.72 -6.31 -12.79
N GLN A 149 22.51 -5.93 -13.19
CA GLN A 149 22.28 -4.64 -13.85
C GLN A 149 22.29 -3.54 -12.80
N ILE A 150 23.34 -2.73 -12.80
CA ILE A 150 23.41 -1.47 -12.03
C ILE A 150 22.84 -0.35 -12.90
N LEU A 151 22.02 0.51 -12.31
CA LEU A 151 21.37 1.62 -12.99
C LEU A 151 22.28 2.85 -13.01
N SER A 152 22.33 3.54 -14.16
CA SER A 152 22.96 4.86 -14.26
C SER A 152 22.09 5.94 -13.61
N GLN A 153 22.66 7.10 -13.29
CA GLN A 153 21.87 8.23 -12.78
C GLN A 153 20.77 8.66 -13.77
N GLU A 154 21.06 8.69 -15.07
CA GLU A 154 20.10 9.03 -16.12
C GLU A 154 18.91 8.04 -16.12
N GLN A 155 19.18 6.74 -16.01
CA GLN A 155 18.14 5.71 -15.93
C GLN A 155 17.28 5.88 -14.67
N ILE A 156 17.89 6.19 -13.53
CA ILE A 156 17.18 6.42 -12.25
C ILE A 156 16.29 7.66 -12.38
N ILE A 157 16.84 8.78 -12.85
CA ILE A 157 16.12 10.05 -13.02
C ILE A 157 14.92 9.86 -13.96
N SER A 158 15.15 9.25 -15.13
CA SER A 158 14.11 8.97 -16.12
C SER A 158 12.95 8.14 -15.53
N TYR A 159 13.28 7.02 -14.87
CA TYR A 159 12.30 6.12 -14.26
C TYR A 159 11.51 6.79 -13.12
N VAL A 160 12.22 7.49 -12.22
CA VAL A 160 11.59 8.19 -11.09
C VAL A 160 10.69 9.31 -11.57
N LYS A 161 11.10 10.07 -12.59
CA LYS A 161 10.30 11.15 -13.19
C LYS A 161 9.00 10.63 -13.79
N GLU A 162 9.07 9.53 -14.51
CA GLU A 162 7.88 8.90 -15.07
C GLU A 162 6.94 8.40 -13.97
N LEU A 163 7.46 7.60 -13.01
CA LEU A 163 6.67 7.08 -11.90
C LEU A 163 6.02 8.19 -11.08
N TYR A 164 6.81 9.17 -10.65
CA TYR A 164 6.34 10.27 -9.82
C TYR A 164 5.26 11.06 -10.57
N SER A 165 5.50 11.49 -11.81
CA SER A 165 4.56 12.32 -12.56
C SER A 165 3.23 11.60 -12.83
N LYS A 166 3.25 10.33 -13.24
CA LYS A 166 2.03 9.56 -13.53
C LYS A 166 1.23 9.29 -12.27
N ASN A 167 1.88 8.87 -11.17
CA ASN A 167 1.20 8.55 -9.92
C ASN A 167 0.63 9.81 -9.24
N THR A 168 1.40 10.89 -9.16
CA THR A 168 0.91 12.17 -8.61
C THR A 168 -0.25 12.73 -9.43
N MET A 169 -0.25 12.57 -10.75
CA MET A 169 -1.37 12.98 -11.61
C MET A 169 -2.62 12.11 -11.40
N ILE A 170 -2.47 10.80 -11.22
CA ILE A 170 -3.60 9.90 -10.87
C ILE A 170 -4.26 10.35 -9.57
N ILE A 171 -3.46 10.54 -8.51
CA ILE A 171 -3.95 10.98 -7.20
C ILE A 171 -4.59 12.37 -7.30
N LYS A 172 -3.91 13.32 -7.96
CA LYS A 172 -4.42 14.68 -8.13
C LYS A 172 -5.76 14.69 -8.86
N ASN A 173 -5.86 14.00 -10.00
CA ASN A 173 -7.10 13.96 -10.78
C ASN A 173 -8.26 13.34 -9.99
N TYR A 174 -7.96 12.34 -9.17
CA TYR A 174 -8.95 11.72 -8.29
C TYR A 174 -9.46 12.70 -7.22
N ILE A 175 -8.56 13.38 -6.53
CA ILE A 175 -8.91 14.37 -5.50
C ILE A 175 -9.63 15.60 -6.11
N ASP A 176 -9.17 16.08 -7.27
CA ASP A 176 -9.85 17.16 -8.01
C ASP A 176 -11.27 16.76 -8.41
N THR A 177 -11.47 15.50 -8.83
CA THR A 177 -12.79 14.96 -9.20
C THR A 177 -13.71 14.89 -7.98
N ILE A 178 -13.21 14.41 -6.84
CA ILE A 178 -13.94 14.41 -5.57
C ILE A 178 -14.35 15.84 -5.18
N ASN A 179 -13.42 16.79 -5.26
CA ASN A 179 -13.67 18.20 -4.94
C ASN A 179 -14.69 18.84 -5.87
N LYS A 180 -14.61 18.59 -7.18
CA LYS A 180 -15.58 19.06 -8.18
C LYS A 180 -16.98 18.50 -7.93
N ASN A 181 -17.08 17.25 -7.47
CA ASN A 181 -18.35 16.59 -7.21
C ASN A 181 -18.89 16.83 -5.80
N HIS A 182 -18.17 17.58 -4.95
CA HIS A 182 -18.50 17.77 -3.53
C HIS A 182 -18.60 16.47 -2.72
N GLY A 183 -17.89 15.42 -3.13
CA GLY A 183 -17.93 14.09 -2.52
C GLY A 183 -17.45 12.98 -3.45
N ILE A 184 -17.49 11.74 -2.95
CA ILE A 184 -17.19 10.55 -3.76
C ILE A 184 -18.50 10.06 -4.38
N LYS A 185 -18.56 10.09 -5.70
CA LYS A 185 -19.69 9.52 -6.46
C LYS A 185 -19.50 8.01 -6.62
N PRO A 186 -20.37 7.15 -6.03
CA PRO A 186 -20.24 5.70 -6.14
C PRO A 186 -20.94 5.14 -7.38
N PHE A 187 -20.72 3.85 -7.63
CA PHE A 187 -21.50 3.03 -8.54
C PHE A 187 -22.53 2.22 -7.74
N VAL A 188 -23.81 2.46 -8.01
CA VAL A 188 -24.95 1.80 -7.36
C VAL A 188 -25.86 1.19 -8.43
N PHE A 189 -26.52 0.09 -8.07
CA PHE A 189 -27.42 -0.63 -8.97
C PHE A 189 -28.86 -0.48 -8.51
N SER A 190 -29.67 0.25 -9.28
CA SER A 190 -31.11 0.36 -9.14
C SER A 190 -31.86 -0.51 -10.16
N ASP A 191 -33.17 -0.65 -9.98
CA ASP A 191 -34.05 -1.39 -10.90
C ASP A 191 -33.95 -0.86 -12.34
N GLU A 192 -33.87 0.47 -12.50
CA GLU A 192 -33.68 1.12 -13.79
C GLU A 192 -32.34 0.74 -14.44
N ILE A 193 -31.27 0.63 -13.64
CA ILE A 193 -29.97 0.18 -14.14
C ILE A 193 -30.04 -1.29 -14.56
N TYR A 194 -30.72 -2.16 -13.81
CA TYR A 194 -30.90 -3.56 -14.21
C TYR A 194 -31.67 -3.71 -15.52
N ASP A 195 -32.72 -2.89 -15.74
CA ASP A 195 -33.43 -2.86 -17.02
C ASP A 195 -32.52 -2.44 -18.17
N GLN A 196 -31.79 -1.33 -18.00
CA GLN A 196 -30.84 -0.84 -19.00
C GLN A 196 -29.78 -1.89 -19.35
N LEU A 197 -29.23 -2.57 -18.33
CA LEU A 197 -28.26 -3.66 -18.52
C LEU A 197 -28.84 -4.85 -19.29
N GLY A 198 -30.14 -5.13 -19.09
CA GLY A 198 -30.88 -6.12 -19.86
C GLY A 198 -31.10 -5.72 -21.32
N GLU A 199 -31.41 -4.44 -21.57
CA GLU A 199 -31.59 -3.90 -22.92
C GLU A 199 -30.30 -3.93 -23.74
N VAL A 200 -29.16 -3.64 -23.12
CA VAL A 200 -27.84 -3.69 -23.80
C VAL A 200 -27.22 -5.08 -23.83
N GLY A 201 -27.92 -6.10 -23.33
CA GLY A 201 -27.49 -7.50 -23.37
C GLY A 201 -26.33 -7.86 -22.44
N ILE A 202 -26.00 -7.01 -21.46
CA ILE A 202 -25.04 -7.34 -20.40
C ILE A 202 -25.67 -8.35 -19.43
N LEU A 203 -26.96 -8.22 -19.18
CA LEU A 203 -27.77 -9.18 -18.44
C LEU A 203 -28.80 -9.84 -19.35
N THR A 204 -29.16 -11.10 -19.07
CA THR A 204 -30.40 -11.66 -19.62
C THR A 204 -31.61 -11.04 -18.91
N LYS A 205 -32.79 -11.06 -19.54
CA LYS A 205 -34.03 -10.60 -18.90
C LYS A 205 -34.31 -11.31 -17.57
N GLU A 206 -34.03 -12.61 -17.53
CA GLU A 206 -34.15 -13.42 -16.32
C GLU A 206 -33.17 -12.94 -15.23
N GLN A 207 -31.90 -12.71 -15.58
CA GLN A 207 -30.92 -12.18 -14.63
C GLN A 207 -31.30 -10.79 -14.11
N ALA A 208 -31.73 -9.89 -14.99
CA ALA A 208 -32.18 -8.56 -14.61
C ALA A 208 -33.33 -8.61 -13.59
N ASN A 209 -34.36 -9.42 -13.85
CA ASN A 209 -35.48 -9.62 -12.92
C ASN A 209 -35.03 -10.23 -11.59
N ASN A 210 -34.20 -11.29 -11.64
CA ASN A 210 -33.73 -11.95 -10.43
C ASN A 210 -32.84 -11.05 -9.56
N PHE A 211 -32.12 -10.09 -10.15
CA PHE A 211 -31.36 -9.09 -9.39
C PHE A 211 -32.27 -8.11 -8.63
N LYS A 212 -33.35 -7.64 -9.26
CA LYS A 212 -34.34 -6.76 -8.63
C LYS A 212 -35.01 -7.43 -7.44
N ASP A 213 -35.37 -8.70 -7.61
CA ASP A 213 -36.02 -9.51 -6.58
C ASP A 213 -35.06 -10.01 -5.49
N LYS A 214 -33.77 -9.65 -5.56
CA LYS A 214 -32.68 -10.11 -4.66
C LYS A 214 -32.56 -11.63 -4.57
N SER A 215 -33.08 -12.35 -5.55
CA SER A 215 -33.04 -13.81 -5.63
C SER A 215 -31.75 -14.33 -6.27
N TYR A 216 -30.94 -13.44 -6.85
CA TYR A 216 -29.67 -13.77 -7.51
C TYR A 216 -28.45 -13.25 -6.75
N ILE A 217 -27.45 -14.12 -6.57
CA ILE A 217 -26.14 -13.74 -6.05
C ILE A 217 -25.26 -13.27 -7.21
N LYS A 218 -24.80 -12.02 -7.16
CA LYS A 218 -23.90 -11.43 -8.17
C LYS A 218 -22.62 -12.25 -8.28
N LYS A 219 -22.39 -12.86 -9.44
CA LYS A 219 -21.09 -13.46 -9.77
C LYS A 219 -20.11 -12.36 -10.16
N ASN A 220 -18.87 -12.45 -9.66
CA ASN A 220 -17.83 -11.43 -9.89
C ASN A 220 -17.68 -11.00 -11.37
N PRO A 221 -17.63 -11.90 -12.37
CA PRO A 221 -17.50 -11.48 -13.76
C PRO A 221 -18.68 -10.64 -14.28
N ILE A 222 -19.90 -10.98 -13.88
CA ILE A 222 -21.12 -10.23 -14.27
C ILE A 222 -21.10 -8.86 -13.60
N LEU A 223 -20.78 -8.82 -12.30
CA LEU A 223 -20.67 -7.57 -11.55
C LEU A 223 -19.61 -6.63 -12.14
N LEU A 224 -18.43 -7.14 -12.51
CA LEU A 224 -17.40 -6.33 -13.17
C LEU A 224 -17.87 -5.75 -14.50
N ALA A 225 -18.58 -6.53 -15.33
CA ALA A 225 -19.14 -6.03 -16.58
C ALA A 225 -20.19 -4.92 -16.36
N MET A 226 -21.02 -5.07 -15.33
CA MET A 226 -22.01 -4.06 -14.95
C MET A 226 -21.33 -2.77 -14.44
N LEU A 227 -20.30 -2.89 -13.61
CA LEU A 227 -19.52 -1.74 -13.10
C LEU A 227 -18.79 -1.01 -14.25
N ASP A 228 -18.17 -1.76 -15.16
CA ASP A 228 -17.51 -1.18 -16.34
C ASP A 228 -18.50 -0.44 -17.25
N TYR A 229 -19.72 -0.93 -17.39
CA TYR A 229 -20.78 -0.21 -18.10
C TYR A 229 -21.11 1.13 -17.43
N LEU A 230 -21.32 1.16 -16.11
CA LEU A 230 -21.57 2.39 -15.37
C LEU A 230 -20.39 3.38 -15.46
N ALA A 231 -19.17 2.87 -15.31
CA ALA A 231 -17.94 3.65 -15.43
C ALA A 231 -17.80 4.30 -16.82
N LYS A 232 -18.10 3.56 -17.90
CA LYS A 232 -18.01 4.08 -19.27
C LYS A 232 -19.05 5.16 -19.57
N GLN A 233 -20.24 5.06 -18.98
CA GLN A 233 -21.30 6.04 -19.14
C GLN A 233 -21.11 7.27 -18.23
N ASN A 234 -20.09 7.26 -17.36
CA ASN A 234 -19.97 8.19 -16.24
C ASN A 234 -21.28 8.28 -15.42
N LYS A 235 -22.06 7.18 -15.40
CA LYS A 235 -23.28 7.04 -14.63
C LYS A 235 -22.88 6.71 -13.21
N LYS A 236 -22.74 7.76 -12.41
CA LYS A 236 -22.59 7.66 -10.98
C LYS A 236 -23.82 8.28 -10.35
N ASP A 237 -24.34 7.61 -9.34
CA ASP A 237 -25.62 7.99 -8.76
C ASP A 237 -25.44 9.24 -7.88
N GLU A 238 -26.18 10.31 -8.20
CA GLU A 238 -26.11 11.56 -7.45
C GLU A 238 -26.87 11.47 -6.12
N ASP A 239 -27.87 10.58 -6.03
CA ASP A 239 -28.66 10.36 -4.83
C ASP A 239 -27.88 9.60 -3.75
N TYR A 240 -26.79 8.91 -4.15
CA TYR A 240 -25.87 8.18 -3.26
C TYR A 240 -24.51 8.86 -3.11
N LEU A 241 -24.41 10.16 -3.40
CA LEU A 241 -23.15 10.91 -3.23
C LEU A 241 -22.66 10.83 -1.77
N ILE A 242 -21.45 10.30 -1.57
CA ILE A 242 -20.79 10.28 -0.26
C ILE A 242 -20.12 11.64 -0.07
N THR A 243 -20.82 12.54 0.61
CA THR A 243 -20.42 13.94 0.81
C THR A 243 -19.30 14.11 1.85
N PHE A 244 -18.69 15.29 1.94
CA PHE A 244 -17.55 15.54 2.86
C PHE A 244 -17.87 15.45 4.35
N ASP A 245 -19.14 15.54 4.71
CA ASP A 245 -19.67 15.42 6.06
C ASP A 245 -20.35 14.06 6.32
N ASP A 246 -20.29 13.16 5.33
CA ASP A 246 -20.74 11.78 5.47
C ASP A 246 -19.73 10.97 6.31
N GLU A 247 -20.23 10.16 7.26
CA GLU A 247 -19.40 9.34 8.14
C GLU A 247 -18.55 8.29 7.40
N TYR A 248 -18.98 7.88 6.21
CA TYR A 248 -18.29 6.90 5.37
C TYR A 248 -17.22 7.53 4.47
N PHE A 249 -17.22 8.86 4.32
CA PHE A 249 -16.35 9.57 3.36
C PHE A 249 -14.87 9.24 3.55
N TYR A 250 -14.37 9.40 4.77
CA TYR A 250 -12.96 9.19 5.07
C TYR A 250 -12.55 7.72 4.86
N ALA A 251 -13.40 6.77 5.27
CA ALA A 251 -13.14 5.35 5.07
C ALA A 251 -13.03 4.98 3.59
N TYR A 252 -13.97 5.41 2.77
CA TYR A 252 -13.90 5.15 1.33
C TYR A 252 -12.73 5.84 0.66
N LEU A 253 -12.40 7.07 1.07
CA LEU A 253 -11.24 7.78 0.54
C LEU A 253 -9.93 7.02 0.84
N VAL A 254 -9.70 6.62 2.09
CA VAL A 254 -8.51 5.89 2.50
C VAL A 254 -8.43 4.53 1.80
N TRP A 255 -9.51 3.75 1.77
CA TRP A 255 -9.54 2.44 1.09
C TRP A 255 -9.34 2.54 -0.43
N SER A 256 -9.82 3.60 -1.06
CA SER A 256 -9.57 3.84 -2.50
C SER A 256 -8.09 4.05 -2.82
N LEU A 257 -7.29 4.45 -1.83
CA LEU A 257 -5.87 4.74 -1.95
C LEU A 257 -4.98 3.63 -1.38
N LYS A 258 -5.52 2.48 -0.97
CA LYS A 258 -4.81 1.47 -0.14
C LYS A 258 -3.42 1.08 -0.65
N ASP A 259 -3.23 1.04 -1.96
CA ASP A 259 -1.96 0.64 -2.60
C ASP A 259 -0.89 1.74 -2.64
N PHE A 260 -1.23 2.95 -2.17
CA PHE A 260 -0.32 4.08 -1.99
C PHE A 260 -0.01 4.37 -0.53
N LEU A 261 -0.73 3.75 0.42
CA LEU A 261 -0.71 4.12 1.83
C LEU A 261 0.57 3.68 2.52
N LEU A 262 1.49 4.64 2.68
CA LEU A 262 2.67 4.47 3.51
C LEU A 262 2.21 4.27 4.97
N GLU A 263 2.83 3.34 5.69
CA GLU A 263 2.64 3.16 7.14
C GLU A 263 2.72 4.54 7.82
N LEU A 264 1.80 4.84 8.72
CA LEU A 264 1.59 6.22 9.16
C LEU A 264 2.84 6.85 9.78
N SER A 265 3.53 6.07 10.62
CA SER A 265 4.78 6.47 11.27
C SER A 265 5.88 6.77 10.24
N TYR A 266 5.99 5.98 9.16
CA TYR A 266 6.94 6.17 8.06
C TYR A 266 6.56 7.40 7.22
N GLY A 267 5.26 7.62 7.01
CA GLY A 267 4.73 8.77 6.28
C GLY A 267 5.00 10.11 6.96
N LEU A 268 4.70 10.20 8.26
CA LEU A 268 5.03 11.35 9.09
C LEU A 268 6.53 11.63 9.07
N PHE A 269 7.35 10.59 9.25
CA PHE A 269 8.79 10.70 9.24
C PHE A 269 9.32 11.22 7.90
N GLN A 270 8.81 10.67 6.80
CA GLN A 270 9.21 11.06 5.45
C GLN A 270 8.84 12.54 5.17
N ASP A 271 7.67 12.98 5.61
CA ASP A 271 7.22 14.36 5.43
C ASP A 271 8.07 15.36 6.23
N GLU A 272 8.38 15.05 7.50
CA GLU A 272 9.20 15.89 8.38
C GLU A 272 10.67 15.96 7.94
N THR A 273 11.24 14.84 7.50
CA THR A 273 12.61 14.80 6.95
C THR A 273 12.72 15.43 5.56
N LYS A 274 11.59 15.58 4.84
CA LYS A 274 11.50 16.13 3.47
C LYS A 274 12.33 15.34 2.45
N LEU A 275 12.59 14.07 2.73
CA LEU A 275 13.28 13.20 1.79
C LEU A 275 12.36 12.84 0.63
N LEU A 276 12.92 12.63 -0.56
CA LEU A 276 12.15 12.16 -1.71
C LEU A 276 12.09 10.63 -1.76
N PHE A 277 13.20 9.97 -1.42
CA PHE A 277 13.30 8.52 -1.38
C PHE A 277 13.24 7.99 0.04
N ASN A 278 13.03 6.68 0.16
CA ASN A 278 13.08 6.02 1.46
C ASN A 278 14.46 6.22 2.13
N PRO A 279 14.54 6.42 3.47
CA PRO A 279 15.77 6.86 4.15
C PRO A 279 17.00 5.98 3.90
N ALA A 280 16.79 4.67 3.74
CA ALA A 280 17.84 3.70 3.46
C ALA A 280 18.63 4.01 2.18
N ALA A 281 18.01 4.67 1.18
CA ALA A 281 18.70 5.07 -0.05
C ALA A 281 19.85 6.08 0.19
N TYR A 282 19.79 6.84 1.28
CA TYR A 282 20.76 7.88 1.64
C TYR A 282 21.80 7.41 2.67
N MET A 283 21.92 6.10 2.88
CA MET A 283 22.81 5.48 3.85
C MET A 283 23.85 4.62 3.14
N ASP A 284 25.11 4.76 3.55
CA ASP A 284 26.23 4.02 2.99
C ASP A 284 26.30 2.63 3.63
N ASP A 285 25.84 1.62 2.90
CA ASP A 285 25.71 0.25 3.42
C ASP A 285 27.05 -0.48 3.57
N THR A 286 28.14 0.07 3.04
CA THR A 286 29.48 -0.49 3.25
C THR A 286 29.96 -0.33 4.69
N LYS A 287 29.28 0.53 5.46
CA LYS A 287 29.59 0.85 6.86
C LYS A 287 28.54 0.37 7.85
N ILE A 288 27.39 -0.10 7.35
CA ILE A 288 26.21 -0.39 8.16
C ILE A 288 25.71 -1.79 7.80
N ASP A 289 25.80 -2.71 8.76
CA ASP A 289 25.09 -3.99 8.65
C ASP A 289 23.58 -3.72 8.63
N TYR A 290 22.85 -4.34 7.71
CA TYR A 290 21.39 -4.22 7.58
C TYR A 290 20.66 -4.45 8.92
N LYS A 291 21.20 -5.32 9.78
CA LYS A 291 20.61 -5.58 11.11
C LYS A 291 20.60 -4.36 12.03
N ASN A 292 21.54 -3.46 11.83
CA ASN A 292 21.70 -2.26 12.64
C ASN A 292 21.03 -1.04 11.99
N LEU A 293 20.40 -1.22 10.83
CA LEU A 293 19.84 -0.11 10.05
C LEU A 293 18.79 0.69 10.84
N ASN A 294 17.96 0.01 11.62
CA ASN A 294 17.01 0.63 12.53
C ASN A 294 17.70 1.57 13.52
N GLU A 295 18.74 1.09 14.21
CA GLU A 295 19.48 1.89 15.18
C GLU A 295 20.17 3.08 14.52
N GLU A 296 20.76 2.88 13.34
CA GLU A 296 21.48 3.94 12.62
C GLU A 296 20.52 5.04 12.13
N ILE A 297 19.33 4.67 11.65
CA ILE A 297 18.28 5.63 11.28
C ILE A 297 17.78 6.38 12.52
N ASN A 298 17.47 5.65 13.59
CA ASN A 298 16.98 6.22 14.82
C ASN A 298 17.98 7.21 15.43
N LYS A 299 19.29 6.88 15.45
CA LYS A 299 20.35 7.78 15.88
C LYS A 299 20.48 9.00 14.97
N ARG A 300 20.45 8.80 13.65
CA ARG A 300 20.64 9.90 12.67
C ARG A 300 19.50 10.93 12.73
N TYR A 301 18.29 10.50 13.05
CA TYR A 301 17.09 11.33 13.02
C TYR A 301 16.40 11.44 14.39
N GLU A 302 17.13 11.17 15.47
CA GLU A 302 16.63 11.13 16.86
C GLU A 302 15.80 12.37 17.21
N LYS A 303 16.33 13.56 16.90
CA LYS A 303 15.64 14.83 17.14
C LYS A 303 14.27 14.89 16.44
N ILE A 304 14.20 14.46 15.19
CA ILE A 304 12.96 14.51 14.41
C ILE A 304 11.93 13.53 14.99
N LEU A 305 12.37 12.33 15.39
CA LEU A 305 11.52 11.33 16.02
C LEU A 305 10.94 11.82 17.35
N LEU A 306 11.78 12.44 18.19
CA LEU A 306 11.33 13.07 19.43
C LEU A 306 10.35 14.22 19.18
N ASP A 307 10.64 15.09 18.19
CA ASP A 307 9.76 16.21 17.82
C ASP A 307 8.40 15.72 17.27
N MET A 308 8.36 14.51 16.69
CA MET A 308 7.14 13.82 16.24
C MET A 308 6.34 13.17 17.38
N GLY A 309 6.89 13.11 18.60
CA GLY A 309 6.25 12.51 19.76
C GLY A 309 6.54 11.02 19.97
N PHE A 310 7.57 10.48 19.32
CA PHE A 310 8.02 9.10 19.57
C PHE A 310 8.81 9.05 20.87
N GLU A 311 8.55 8.03 21.69
CA GLU A 311 9.26 7.81 22.96
C GLU A 311 10.54 7.02 22.70
N GLY A 312 11.69 7.51 23.18
CA GLY A 312 13.00 6.88 22.98
C GLY A 312 13.58 6.27 24.26
N GLU A 313 14.11 5.05 24.18
CA GLU A 313 14.95 4.44 25.22
C GLU A 313 16.08 3.62 24.58
N ASN A 314 17.34 3.81 25.05
CA ASN A 314 18.51 3.04 24.61
C ASN A 314 18.76 2.99 23.07
N GLY A 315 18.42 4.06 22.34
CA GLY A 315 18.60 4.12 20.88
C GLY A 315 17.49 3.47 20.06
N TYR A 316 16.43 3.00 20.72
CA TYR A 316 15.20 2.53 20.11
C TYR A 316 14.07 3.52 20.40
N PHE A 317 13.23 3.73 19.40
CA PHE A 317 12.00 4.48 19.56
C PHE A 317 10.82 3.52 19.59
N ASN A 318 9.80 3.83 20.37
CA ASN A 318 8.51 3.17 20.28
C ASN A 318 7.57 4.05 19.46
N ASP A 319 6.80 3.42 18.58
CA ASP A 319 5.68 4.08 17.93
C ASP A 319 4.49 4.22 18.91
N TYR A 320 3.39 4.78 18.42
CA TYR A 320 2.17 5.02 19.19
C TYR A 320 1.38 3.73 19.55
N TYR A 321 1.85 2.56 19.12
CA TYR A 321 1.38 1.26 19.56
C TYR A 321 2.30 0.61 20.61
N ASP A 322 3.28 1.34 21.14
CA ASP A 322 4.35 0.79 21.99
C ASP A 322 5.15 -0.33 21.30
N TYR A 323 5.09 -0.43 19.96
CA TYR A 323 5.95 -1.32 19.21
C TYR A 323 7.25 -0.57 18.88
N GLY A 324 8.38 -1.28 18.95
CA GLY A 324 9.65 -0.71 18.54
C GLY A 324 9.55 -0.18 17.11
N PHE A 325 9.65 1.14 16.95
CA PHE A 325 9.83 1.84 15.69
C PHE A 325 11.19 1.45 15.10
N GLY A 326 11.21 0.28 14.48
CA GLY A 326 12.31 -0.26 13.71
C GLY A 326 12.16 0.16 12.25
N ASN A 327 12.30 1.46 11.98
CA ASN A 327 12.37 1.94 10.61
C ASN A 327 13.72 1.55 10.02
N ASN A 328 13.74 0.47 9.23
CA ASN A 328 14.89 0.05 8.45
C ASN A 328 15.11 0.93 7.21
N GLY A 329 14.44 2.08 7.15
CA GLY A 329 14.53 3.07 6.08
C GLY A 329 13.90 2.61 4.79
N ILE A 330 13.12 1.53 4.78
CA ILE A 330 12.39 1.00 3.63
C ILE A 330 10.90 1.25 3.86
N PHE A 331 10.19 1.72 2.84
CA PHE A 331 8.77 2.01 2.99
C PHE A 331 7.96 0.73 3.23
N LYS A 332 7.15 0.78 4.29
CA LYS A 332 6.12 -0.21 4.63
C LYS A 332 4.76 0.38 4.35
N PHE A 333 3.79 -0.46 4.05
CA PHE A 333 2.45 -0.01 3.67
C PHE A 333 1.44 -0.63 4.63
N ASN A 334 0.65 0.20 5.28
CA ASN A 334 -0.37 -0.24 6.21
C ASN A 334 -1.56 0.71 6.18
N ILE A 335 -2.72 0.18 5.81
CA ILE A 335 -3.96 0.95 5.78
C ILE A 335 -4.56 1.15 7.17
N TYR A 336 -4.35 0.21 8.10
CA TYR A 336 -5.06 0.21 9.37
C TYR A 336 -4.59 1.33 10.31
N ASP A 337 -3.37 1.84 10.12
CA ASP A 337 -2.84 2.97 10.89
C ASP A 337 -3.63 4.27 10.68
N TYR A 338 -4.42 4.35 9.62
CA TYR A 338 -5.19 5.54 9.28
C TYR A 338 -6.55 5.60 9.96
N PHE A 339 -6.92 4.56 10.71
CA PHE A 339 -8.21 4.43 11.36
C PHE A 339 -8.06 4.18 12.86
N ALA A 340 -8.90 4.83 13.66
CA ALA A 340 -9.08 4.36 15.03
C ALA A 340 -9.78 3.00 15.02
N TYR A 341 -9.50 2.17 16.04
CA TYR A 341 -9.98 0.78 16.12
C TYR A 341 -11.51 0.61 16.00
N ASP A 342 -12.27 1.62 16.43
CA ASP A 342 -13.73 1.65 16.43
C ASP A 342 -14.33 2.43 15.25
N GLU A 343 -13.53 2.82 14.25
CA GLU A 343 -14.02 3.53 13.07
C GLU A 343 -14.53 2.57 11.98
N ILE A 344 -15.40 3.09 11.10
CA ILE A 344 -16.01 2.40 9.95
C ILE A 344 -14.95 1.78 8.99
N GLY A 345 -13.69 2.20 9.09
CA GLY A 345 -12.55 1.63 8.35
C GLY A 345 -11.97 0.33 8.92
N VAL A 346 -12.40 -0.12 10.11
CA VAL A 346 -11.85 -1.29 10.84
C VAL A 346 -12.98 -2.21 11.35
N ARG A 347 -12.70 -3.49 11.60
CA ARG A 347 -13.63 -4.43 12.27
C ARG A 347 -13.19 -4.71 13.72
N PRO A 348 -14.00 -4.39 14.74
CA PRO A 348 -13.55 -4.28 16.13
C PRO A 348 -13.54 -5.57 16.99
N TYR A 349 -13.59 -6.81 16.45
CA TYR A 349 -13.77 -8.00 17.34
C TYR A 349 -12.99 -9.29 17.03
N VAL A 350 -12.20 -9.36 15.97
CA VAL A 350 -11.27 -10.48 15.70
C VAL A 350 -10.13 -9.90 14.86
N SER A 351 -8.88 -10.34 15.07
CA SER A 351 -7.67 -9.96 14.28
C SER A 351 -8.08 -9.45 12.89
N PRO A 352 -7.81 -8.17 12.58
CA PRO A 352 -8.71 -7.32 11.82
C PRO A 352 -9.13 -7.99 10.52
N ARG A 353 -10.38 -8.47 10.47
CA ARG A 353 -11.00 -8.82 9.19
C ARG A 353 -11.24 -7.52 8.45
N SER A 354 -10.60 -7.36 7.30
CA SER A 354 -10.76 -6.18 6.45
C SER A 354 -12.25 -5.92 6.12
N PRO A 355 -12.76 -4.68 6.22
CA PRO A 355 -14.08 -4.33 5.72
C PRO A 355 -14.12 -4.22 4.19
N PHE A 356 -12.97 -4.28 3.52
CA PHE A 356 -12.84 -4.21 2.07
C PHE A 356 -13.29 -5.52 1.40
N ASP A 357 -14.19 -5.40 0.43
CA ASP A 357 -14.54 -6.48 -0.48
C ASP A 357 -14.41 -5.99 -1.93
N SER A 358 -13.93 -6.85 -2.82
CA SER A 358 -13.69 -6.48 -4.22
C SER A 358 -14.13 -7.58 -5.18
N PRO A 359 -14.95 -7.25 -6.19
CA PRO A 359 -15.27 -8.18 -7.26
C PRO A 359 -14.06 -8.51 -8.16
N ASN A 360 -12.95 -7.78 -8.02
CA ASN A 360 -11.71 -8.04 -8.75
C ASN A 360 -10.89 -9.20 -8.17
N PHE A 361 -11.27 -9.75 -7.01
CA PHE A 361 -10.58 -10.92 -6.45
C PHE A 361 -10.84 -12.17 -7.28
N VAL A 362 -9.74 -12.85 -7.62
CA VAL A 362 -9.72 -14.18 -8.23
C VAL A 362 -8.87 -15.10 -7.35
N TYR A 363 -9.45 -16.22 -6.93
CA TYR A 363 -8.80 -17.21 -6.07
C TYR A 363 -8.16 -18.32 -6.92
N SER A 364 -6.93 -18.67 -6.58
CA SER A 364 -6.09 -19.59 -7.36
C SER A 364 -6.60 -21.03 -7.47
N ASP A 365 -7.41 -21.49 -6.51
CA ASP A 365 -8.00 -22.83 -6.46
C ASP A 365 -9.50 -22.86 -6.81
N GLY A 366 -10.07 -21.71 -7.21
CA GLY A 366 -11.50 -21.55 -7.48
C GLY A 366 -12.39 -21.55 -6.23
N ASN A 367 -11.83 -21.69 -5.02
CA ASN A 367 -12.51 -21.62 -3.74
C ASN A 367 -11.98 -20.45 -2.89
N TYR A 368 -12.65 -20.07 -1.81
CA TYR A 368 -12.22 -18.98 -0.91
C TYR A 368 -10.95 -19.31 -0.08
N HIS A 369 -10.18 -20.34 -0.45
CA HIS A 369 -9.09 -20.89 0.36
C HIS A 369 -7.70 -20.78 -0.30
N GLY A 370 -7.60 -20.43 -1.59
CA GLY A 370 -6.33 -20.16 -2.27
C GLY A 370 -5.89 -18.69 -2.24
N ASP A 371 -4.65 -18.43 -2.64
CA ASP A 371 -4.11 -17.07 -2.81
C ASP A 371 -5.05 -16.21 -3.68
N ALA A 372 -5.54 -15.11 -3.13
CA ALA A 372 -6.41 -14.16 -3.83
C ALA A 372 -5.57 -13.12 -4.59
N LYS A 373 -5.85 -12.94 -5.88
CA LYS A 373 -5.22 -11.91 -6.71
C LYS A 373 -6.26 -10.91 -7.19
N LEU A 374 -5.93 -9.61 -7.12
CA LEU A 374 -6.72 -8.55 -7.74
C LEU A 374 -6.37 -8.47 -9.23
N ILE A 375 -7.35 -8.75 -10.08
CA ILE A 375 -7.23 -8.67 -11.54
C ILE A 375 -8.08 -7.50 -12.04
N PRO A 376 -7.58 -6.66 -12.95
CA PRO A 376 -8.37 -5.54 -13.45
C PRO A 376 -9.61 -6.02 -14.21
N SER A 377 -10.63 -5.18 -14.26
CA SER A 377 -11.79 -5.37 -15.12
C SER A 377 -11.41 -5.26 -16.61
N ALA A 378 -12.37 -5.45 -17.50
CA ALA A 378 -12.13 -5.31 -18.94
C ALA A 378 -11.71 -3.89 -19.34
N LEU A 379 -12.09 -2.88 -18.56
CA LEU A 379 -11.64 -1.49 -18.72
C LEU A 379 -10.33 -1.16 -18.00
N GLY A 380 -9.64 -2.13 -17.42
CA GLY A 380 -8.43 -1.89 -16.64
C GLY A 380 -8.69 -1.32 -15.25
N LYS A 381 -9.94 -1.36 -14.77
CA LYS A 381 -10.37 -0.74 -13.50
C LYS A 381 -10.47 -1.74 -12.37
N TYR A 382 -10.39 -1.22 -11.16
CA TYR A 382 -10.57 -1.97 -9.93
C TYR A 382 -11.65 -1.30 -9.10
N TYR A 383 -12.47 -2.11 -8.48
CA TYR A 383 -13.62 -1.66 -7.71
C TYR A 383 -13.63 -2.34 -6.36
N PHE A 384 -14.20 -1.69 -5.37
CA PHE A 384 -14.42 -2.28 -4.07
C PHE A 384 -15.69 -1.72 -3.44
N GLU A 385 -16.23 -2.44 -2.47
CA GLU A 385 -17.24 -1.97 -1.54
C GLU A 385 -16.74 -2.15 -0.11
N LEU A 386 -17.36 -1.44 0.82
CA LEU A 386 -17.14 -1.68 2.25
C LEU A 386 -18.28 -2.55 2.78
N SER A 387 -17.96 -3.48 3.67
CA SER A 387 -18.94 -4.43 4.20
C SER A 387 -20.11 -3.79 4.96
N TYR A 388 -19.93 -2.54 5.40
CA TYR A 388 -20.93 -1.73 6.09
C TYR A 388 -21.90 -1.03 5.11
N GLN A 389 -21.57 -0.95 3.82
CA GLN A 389 -22.39 -0.38 2.74
C GLN A 389 -22.33 -1.27 1.49
N LYS A 390 -22.99 -2.44 1.56
CA LYS A 390 -23.07 -3.38 0.44
C LYS A 390 -23.84 -2.79 -0.74
N GLY A 391 -23.37 -3.06 -1.95
CA GLY A 391 -23.94 -2.55 -3.20
C GLY A 391 -23.47 -1.15 -3.58
N VAL A 392 -22.62 -0.52 -2.77
CA VAL A 392 -22.03 0.80 -3.02
C VAL A 392 -20.56 0.61 -3.39
N TYR A 393 -20.27 0.66 -4.70
CA TYR A 393 -18.94 0.39 -5.22
C TYR A 393 -18.19 1.68 -5.55
N ILE A 394 -16.89 1.70 -5.26
CA ILE A 394 -16.00 2.82 -5.58
C ILE A 394 -14.79 2.27 -6.33
N GLU A 395 -14.19 3.11 -7.17
CA GLU A 395 -12.94 2.79 -7.87
C GLU A 395 -11.79 2.71 -6.87
N LEU A 396 -11.06 1.59 -6.89
CA LEU A 396 -9.79 1.41 -6.20
C LEU A 396 -8.68 1.93 -7.12
N LEU A 397 -7.89 2.89 -6.62
CA LEU A 397 -6.73 3.39 -7.35
C LEU A 397 -5.57 2.43 -7.20
N HIS A 398 -4.88 2.18 -8.31
CA HIS A 398 -3.64 1.41 -8.33
C HIS A 398 -2.46 2.28 -8.77
N PRO A 399 -1.27 2.08 -8.18
CA PRO A 399 -0.05 2.69 -8.65
C PRO A 399 0.23 2.35 -10.11
N TYR A 400 0.63 3.37 -10.84
CA TYR A 400 1.19 3.24 -12.17
C TYR A 400 2.64 2.72 -12.07
N TYR A 401 2.96 1.73 -12.87
CA TYR A 401 4.31 1.30 -13.19
C TYR A 401 4.48 1.27 -14.72
N PRO A 402 5.65 1.65 -15.28
CA PRO A 402 5.83 1.69 -16.72
C PRO A 402 5.61 0.32 -17.36
N SER A 403 5.20 0.32 -18.63
CA SER A 403 4.93 -0.91 -19.39
C SER A 403 5.92 -1.05 -20.54
N ILE A 404 6.11 -2.26 -21.05
CA ILE A 404 7.01 -2.49 -22.22
C ILE A 404 6.61 -1.71 -23.48
N LYS A 405 5.41 -1.10 -23.50
CA LYS A 405 4.93 -0.25 -24.60
C LYS A 405 5.37 1.21 -24.47
N ASP A 406 5.77 1.64 -23.27
CA ASP A 406 6.16 3.01 -22.94
C ASP A 406 7.35 2.91 -21.99
N LEU A 407 8.56 2.80 -22.57
CA LEU A 407 9.79 2.61 -21.82
C LEU A 407 10.36 3.97 -21.42
N PRO A 408 10.78 4.14 -20.15
CA PRO A 408 11.54 5.31 -19.77
C PRO A 408 12.84 5.41 -20.56
N GLU A 409 13.33 6.64 -20.76
CA GLU A 409 14.60 6.90 -21.44
C GLU A 409 15.75 6.12 -20.80
N GLY A 410 16.53 5.41 -21.63
CA GLY A 410 17.64 4.56 -21.18
C GLY A 410 17.24 3.18 -20.67
N TRP A 411 15.95 2.81 -20.69
CA TRP A 411 15.45 1.50 -20.31
C TRP A 411 15.17 0.61 -21.52
N ASP A 412 15.44 -0.69 -21.37
CA ASP A 412 15.03 -1.72 -22.31
C ASP A 412 13.95 -2.63 -21.70
N ASN A 413 13.36 -3.49 -22.54
CA ASN A 413 12.30 -4.42 -22.12
C ASN A 413 12.76 -5.35 -20.98
N LYS A 414 14.01 -5.82 -21.01
CA LYS A 414 14.54 -6.76 -20.00
C LYS A 414 14.74 -6.07 -18.65
N MET A 415 15.18 -4.82 -18.67
CA MET A 415 15.29 -3.99 -17.46
C MET A 415 13.91 -3.74 -16.86
N LEU A 416 12.93 -3.36 -17.69
CA LEU A 416 11.58 -3.08 -17.19
C LEU A 416 10.87 -4.35 -16.68
N GLU A 417 11.03 -5.48 -17.36
CA GLU A 417 10.55 -6.78 -16.88
C GLU A 417 11.04 -7.07 -15.47
N LYS A 418 12.32 -6.80 -15.18
CA LYS A 418 12.90 -6.95 -13.84
C LYS A 418 12.34 -5.93 -12.83
N ALA A 419 12.17 -4.67 -13.24
CA ALA A 419 11.64 -3.63 -12.36
C ALA A 419 10.15 -3.83 -12.02
N ASN A 420 9.42 -4.61 -12.81
CA ASN A 420 8.01 -4.92 -12.62
C ASN A 420 7.73 -6.31 -12.01
N LEU A 421 8.76 -7.05 -11.58
CA LEU A 421 8.59 -8.35 -10.93
C LEU A 421 7.78 -8.20 -9.64
N LYS A 422 6.55 -8.72 -9.62
CA LYS A 422 5.68 -8.70 -8.44
C LYS A 422 6.06 -9.78 -7.44
#